data_AF-A0A7K3QKV1-F1
#
_entry.id   AF-A0A7K3QKV1-F1
#
_cell.length_a   1.000
_cell.length_b   1.000
_cell.length_c   1.000
_cell.angle_alpha   90.00
_cell.angle_beta   90.00
_cell.angle_gamma   90.00
#
_symmetry.space_group_name_H-M   'P 1'
#
loop_
_entity.id
_entity.type
_entity.pdbx_description
1 polymer ?
#
loop_
_entity_poly.entity_id
_entity_poly.type
_entity_poly.pdbx_seq_one_letter_code
_entity_poly.pdbx_strand_id
1 'polypeptide(L)'
;MILKFRDGVCSSCQKVQRTAARRVTLQRKVRAAHGDAGCAHCSAALPEGGVLDHVIPISRGGLSTVANMCVVCVLCNSSKKAQLMDEWSPPLLPLSTPRG
;
A
#
# COMPACT_ATOMS: atom_id res chain seq x y z
N MET A 1 2.42 4.73 -40.89
CA MET A 1 2.53 4.24 -39.50
C MET A 1 1.17 3.66 -39.11
N ILE A 2 1.01 2.33 -39.08
CA ILE A 2 -0.29 1.71 -38.77
C ILE A 2 -0.48 1.77 -37.25
N LEU A 3 -1.43 2.59 -36.79
CA LEU A 3 -1.85 2.60 -35.40
C LEU A 3 -2.43 1.22 -35.08
N LYS A 4 -1.74 0.46 -34.22
CA LYS A 4 -2.19 -0.86 -33.77
C LYS A 4 -3.31 -0.67 -32.74
N PHE A 5 -4.55 -0.70 -33.24
CA PHE A 5 -5.76 -0.74 -32.43
C PHE A 5 -6.15 -2.20 -32.18
N ARG A 6 -6.55 -2.52 -30.95
CA ARG A 6 -7.24 -3.76 -30.59
C ARG A 6 -8.43 -3.35 -29.73
N ASP A 7 -9.62 -3.85 -30.07
CA ASP A 7 -10.89 -3.49 -29.40
C ASP A 7 -11.16 -1.97 -29.38
N GLY A 8 -10.75 -1.25 -30.43
CA GLY A 8 -10.92 0.21 -30.53
C GLY A 8 -9.97 1.05 -29.66
N VAL A 9 -9.05 0.43 -28.92
CA VAL A 9 -8.11 1.13 -28.02
C VAL A 9 -6.69 1.07 -28.60
N CYS A 10 -5.98 2.20 -28.61
CA CYS A 10 -4.59 2.22 -29.07
C CYS A 10 -3.65 1.49 -28.09
N SER A 11 -2.53 0.98 -28.61
CA SER A 11 -1.60 0.14 -27.82
C SER A 11 -1.06 0.80 -26.54
N SER A 12 -0.88 2.13 -26.50
CA SER A 12 -0.44 2.85 -25.30
C SER A 12 -1.52 2.85 -24.23
N CYS A 13 -2.78 3.15 -24.59
CA CYS A 13 -3.91 3.08 -23.67
C CYS A 13 -4.12 1.65 -23.12
N GLN A 14 -3.93 0.60 -23.93
CA GLN A 14 -3.98 -0.78 -23.46
C GLN A 14 -2.89 -1.09 -22.42
N LYS A 15 -1.68 -0.54 -22.58
CA LYS A 15 -0.59 -0.72 -21.59
C LYS A 15 -0.97 -0.07 -20.26
N VAL A 16 -1.54 1.14 -20.28
CA VAL A 16 -2.03 1.84 -19.07
C VAL A 16 -3.09 1.00 -18.35
N GLN A 17 -4.09 0.51 -19.08
CA GLN A 17 -5.15 -0.34 -18.53
C GLN A 17 -4.59 -1.61 -17.86
N ARG A 18 -3.63 -2.29 -18.50
CA ARG A 18 -2.99 -3.48 -17.93
C ARG A 18 -2.21 -3.17 -16.64
N THR A 19 -1.49 -2.06 -16.60
CA THR A 19 -0.76 -1.63 -15.41
C THR A 19 -1.73 -1.31 -14.26
N ALA A 20 -2.84 -0.62 -14.54
CA ALA A 20 -3.88 -0.36 -13.55
C ALA A 20 -4.51 -1.66 -13.00
N ALA A 21 -4.86 -2.61 -13.88
CA ALA A 21 -5.40 -3.90 -13.47
C ALA A 21 -4.43 -4.72 -12.60
N ARG A 22 -3.13 -4.68 -12.93
CA ARG A 22 -2.07 -5.29 -12.10
C ARG A 22 -1.99 -4.64 -10.72
N ARG A 23 -2.07 -3.30 -10.64
CA ARG A 23 -2.09 -2.57 -9.37
C ARG A 23 -3.26 -3.00 -8.50
N VAL A 24 -4.49 -2.99 -9.03
CA VAL A 24 -5.69 -3.41 -8.28
C VAL A 24 -5.57 -4.85 -7.79
N THR A 25 -5.09 -5.75 -8.66
CA THR A 25 -4.87 -7.15 -8.31
C THR A 25 -3.87 -7.32 -7.17
N LEU A 26 -2.75 -6.59 -7.21
CA LEU A 26 -1.75 -6.60 -6.15
C LEU A 26 -2.33 -6.07 -4.83
N GLN A 27 -3.05 -4.94 -4.88
CA GLN A 27 -3.68 -4.34 -3.69
C GLN A 27 -4.64 -5.33 -3.01
N ARG A 28 -5.46 -6.05 -3.79
CA ARG A 28 -6.35 -7.09 -3.26
C ARG A 28 -5.57 -8.23 -2.60
N LYS A 29 -4.47 -8.67 -3.21
CA LYS A 29 -3.62 -9.73 -2.63
C LYS A 29 -2.97 -9.30 -1.32
N VAL A 30 -2.49 -8.06 -1.22
CA VAL A 30 -1.93 -7.50 0.02
C VAL A 30 -2.98 -7.51 1.14
N ARG A 31 -4.18 -6.97 0.87
CA ARG A 31 -5.27 -6.95 1.86
C ARG A 31 -5.71 -8.35 2.27
N ALA A 32 -5.76 -9.31 1.34
CA ALA A 32 -6.10 -10.69 1.65
C ALA A 32 -5.03 -11.41 2.49
N ALA A 33 -3.75 -11.09 2.29
CA ALA A 33 -2.64 -11.74 2.99
C ALA A 33 -2.45 -11.19 4.41
N HIS A 34 -2.61 -9.87 4.60
CA HIS A 34 -2.26 -9.20 5.87
C HIS A 34 -3.48 -8.76 6.69
N GLY A 35 -4.69 -8.84 6.11
CA GLY A 35 -5.90 -8.29 6.70
C GLY A 35 -5.97 -6.75 6.58
N ASP A 36 -7.13 -6.20 6.93
CA ASP A 36 -7.41 -4.75 6.81
C ASP A 36 -7.92 -4.15 8.13
N ALA A 37 -8.04 -4.95 9.18
CA ALA A 37 -8.71 -4.58 10.43
C ALA A 37 -7.80 -3.85 11.42
N GLY A 38 -6.48 -3.86 11.21
CA GLY A 38 -5.51 -3.27 12.12
C GLY A 38 -4.29 -2.73 11.37
N CYS A 39 -3.73 -1.63 11.87
CA CYS A 39 -2.52 -1.05 11.32
C CYS A 39 -1.31 -1.94 11.61
N ALA A 40 -0.55 -2.31 10.58
CA ALA A 40 0.65 -3.13 10.73
C ALA A 40 1.76 -2.45 11.56
N HIS A 41 1.79 -1.11 11.60
CA HIS A 41 2.84 -0.36 12.30
C HIS A 41 2.54 -0.06 13.77
N CYS A 42 1.28 0.22 14.11
CA CYS A 42 0.91 0.70 15.44
C CYS A 42 -0.23 -0.10 16.09
N SER A 43 -0.73 -1.13 15.41
CA SER A 43 -1.81 -2.02 15.85
C SER A 43 -3.15 -1.34 16.14
N ALA A 44 -3.31 -0.04 15.85
CA ALA A 44 -4.61 0.63 15.94
C ALA A 44 -5.64 -0.05 15.03
N ALA A 45 -6.88 -0.18 15.53
CA ALA A 45 -7.98 -0.73 14.75
C ALA A 45 -8.31 0.16 13.54
N LEU A 46 -8.64 -0.47 12.41
CA LEU A 46 -8.96 0.17 11.14
C LEU A 46 -10.36 -0.26 10.68
N PRO A 47 -11.44 0.18 11.35
CA PRO A 47 -12.80 -0.21 11.00
C PRO A 47 -13.21 0.24 9.58
N GLU A 48 -12.67 1.36 9.12
CA GLU A 48 -12.87 1.88 7.76
C GLU A 48 -11.82 1.38 6.75
N GLY A 49 -10.92 0.49 7.19
CA GLY A 49 -9.78 0.01 6.43
C GLY A 49 -8.57 0.96 6.46
N GLY A 50 -7.44 0.46 5.97
CA GLY A 50 -6.19 1.21 5.88
C GLY A 50 -5.72 1.53 4.47
N VAL A 51 -4.63 2.30 4.41
CA VAL A 51 -3.85 2.53 3.19
C VAL A 51 -2.75 1.49 3.07
N LEU A 52 -2.26 1.25 1.86
CA LEU A 52 -1.12 0.36 1.65
C LEU A 52 0.19 1.15 1.71
N ASP A 53 1.10 0.70 2.58
CA ASP A 53 2.46 1.23 2.69
C ASP A 53 3.47 0.21 2.17
N HIS A 54 4.59 0.70 1.66
CA HIS A 54 5.75 -0.12 1.33
C HIS A 54 6.70 -0.14 2.52
N VAL A 55 6.96 -1.33 3.08
CA VAL A 55 7.88 -1.50 4.22
C VAL A 55 9.25 -0.91 3.88
N ILE A 56 9.81 -1.31 2.73
CA ILE A 56 10.93 -0.65 2.07
C ILE A 56 10.35 0.30 1.00
N PRO A 57 10.54 1.62 1.12
CA PRO A 57 10.03 2.60 0.14
C PRO A 57 10.57 2.34 -1.29
N ILE A 58 9.75 2.64 -2.30
CA ILE A 58 10.16 2.52 -3.72
C ILE A 58 11.42 3.36 -4.02
N SER A 59 11.50 4.57 -3.47
CA SER A 59 12.67 5.46 -3.63
C SER A 59 13.96 4.89 -3.01
N ARG A 60 13.84 3.87 -2.15
CA ARG A 60 14.95 3.14 -1.53
C ARG A 60 15.14 1.74 -2.15
N GLY A 61 14.56 1.49 -3.33
CA GLY A 61 14.69 0.22 -4.06
C GLY A 61 13.64 -0.84 -3.70
N GLY A 62 12.63 -0.51 -2.90
CA GLY A 62 11.56 -1.43 -2.55
C GLY A 62 10.68 -1.81 -3.73
N LEU A 63 10.35 -3.10 -3.84
CA LEU A 63 9.46 -3.61 -4.87
C LEU A 63 8.00 -3.58 -4.43
N SER A 64 7.08 -3.43 -5.39
CA SER A 64 5.64 -3.57 -5.14
C SER A 64 5.25 -5.04 -5.15
N THR A 65 5.45 -5.72 -4.02
CA THR A 65 5.13 -7.13 -3.81
C THR A 65 4.27 -7.30 -2.57
N VAL A 66 3.59 -8.45 -2.45
CA VAL A 66 2.78 -8.75 -1.26
C VAL A 66 3.64 -8.78 0.01
N ALA A 67 4.90 -9.21 -0.08
CA ALA A 67 5.81 -9.28 1.05
C ALA A 67 6.35 -7.91 1.51
N ASN A 68 6.47 -6.94 0.61
CA ASN A 68 6.98 -5.60 0.94
C ASN A 68 5.87 -4.57 1.15
N MET A 69 4.60 -4.99 1.17
CA MET A 69 3.46 -4.09 1.35
C MET A 69 2.59 -4.55 2.50
N CYS A 70 2.07 -3.61 3.28
CA CYS A 70 1.18 -3.88 4.41
C CYS A 70 0.05 -2.83 4.49
N VAL A 71 -0.99 -3.13 5.25
CA VAL A 71 -2.08 -2.18 5.56
C VAL A 71 -1.71 -1.37 6.78
N VAL A 72 -1.82 -0.04 6.69
CA VAL A 72 -1.48 0.88 7.77
C VAL A 72 -2.50 2.02 7.88
N CYS A 73 -2.53 2.69 9.03
CA CYS A 73 -3.32 3.91 9.19
C CYS A 73 -2.69 5.09 8.43
N VAL A 74 -3.51 6.10 8.12
CA VAL A 74 -3.05 7.32 7.43
C VAL A 74 -1.96 8.05 8.23
N LEU A 75 -2.06 8.05 9.57
CA LEU A 75 -1.09 8.71 10.46
C LEU A 75 0.31 8.06 10.35
N CYS A 76 0.38 6.73 10.45
CA CYS A 76 1.65 5.99 10.31
C CYS A 76 2.23 6.15 8.91
N ASN A 77 1.42 6.00 7.86
CA ASN A 77 1.86 6.18 6.48
C ASN A 77 2.46 7.57 6.23
N SER A 78 1.76 8.62 6.69
CA SER A 78 2.18 10.00 6.49
C SER A 78 3.38 10.41 7.35
N SER A 79 3.56 9.77 8.51
CA SER A 79 4.73 9.96 9.37
C SER A 79 5.97 9.25 8.81
N LYS A 80 5.84 7.99 8.36
CA LYS A 80 6.95 7.18 7.83
C LYS A 80 7.52 7.71 6.53
N LYS A 81 6.65 8.13 5.59
CA LYS A 81 7.04 8.62 4.25
C LYS A 81 8.04 7.67 3.57
N ALA A 82 9.23 8.17 3.23
CA ALA A 82 10.30 7.44 2.55
C ALA A 82 11.42 6.98 3.50
N GLN A 83 11.16 6.94 4.81
CA GLN A 83 12.08 6.39 5.80
C GLN A 83 12.01 4.86 5.78
N LEU A 84 13.15 4.22 6.07
CA LEU A 84 13.18 2.80 6.43
C LEU A 84 12.59 2.61 7.83
N MET A 85 12.20 1.38 8.16
CA MET A 85 11.63 1.07 9.48
C MET A 85 12.58 1.43 10.63
N ASP A 86 13.89 1.21 10.45
CA ASP A 86 14.92 1.53 11.44
C ASP A 86 15.24 3.03 11.53
N GLU A 87 14.88 3.80 10.51
CA GLU A 87 15.05 5.27 10.48
C GLU A 87 13.82 6.00 11.05
N TRP A 88 12.68 5.31 11.16
CA TRP A 88 11.40 5.93 11.46
C TRP A 88 11.03 5.80 12.93
N SER A 89 10.81 6.94 13.59
CA SER A 89 10.20 6.99 14.92
C SER A 89 8.69 7.14 14.77
N PRO A 90 7.88 6.12 15.10
CA PRO A 90 6.43 6.23 15.00
C PRO A 90 5.91 7.31 15.96
N PRO A 91 4.82 8.01 15.59
CA PRO A 91 4.17 8.93 16.50
C PRO A 91 3.68 8.13 17.71
N LEU A 92 3.84 8.69 18.91
CA LEU A 92 3.27 8.13 20.12
C LEU A 92 1.75 8.10 19.93
N LEU A 93 1.18 6.91 19.73
CA LEU A 93 -0.24 6.77 19.92
C LEU A 93 -0.52 6.96 21.40
N PRO A 94 -1.60 7.68 21.78
CA PRO A 94 -2.07 7.60 23.15
C PRO A 94 -2.28 6.10 23.42
N LEU A 95 -1.55 5.58 24.42
CA LEU A 95 -1.78 4.24 24.93
C LEU A 95 -3.27 4.16 25.17
N SER A 96 -3.98 3.36 24.36
CA SER A 96 -5.39 3.09 24.62
C SER A 96 -5.41 2.56 26.04
N THR A 97 -6.04 3.30 26.94
CA THR A 97 -6.21 2.90 28.34
C THR A 97 -6.64 1.44 28.36
N PRO A 98 -6.05 0.59 29.23
CA PRO A 98 -6.56 -0.77 29.36
C PRO A 98 -8.04 -0.64 29.69
N ARG A 99 -8.89 -1.22 28.84
CA ARG A 99 -10.31 -1.38 29.15
C ARG A 99 -10.36 -2.18 30.44
N GLY A 100 -10.68 -1.49 31.54
CA GLY A 100 -11.00 -2.11 32.82
C GLY A 100 -12.24 -2.96 32.71
#